data_AF-A0A948RKB7-F1
#
_entry.id   AF-A0A948RKB7-F1
#
_cell.length_a   1.000
_cell.length_b   1.000
_cell.length_c   1.000
_cell.angle_alpha   90.00
_cell.angle_beta   90.00
_cell.angle_gamma   90.00
#
_symmetry.space_group_name_H-M   'P 1'
#
loop_
_entity.id
_entity.type
_entity.pdbx_description
1 polymer ?
#
loop_
_entity_poly.entity_id
_entity_poly.type
_entity_poly.pdbx_seq_one_letter_code
_entity_poly.pdbx_strand_id
1 'polypeptide(L)'
;MQNPNAVGVLTEISYLPQGGGPVVTVLDTIPAGSRRTYGMSDNVEAGRFAISVVSLTRGLPVVVERSMYWSNRGAGTNTVGTHSQ
;
A
#
# COMPACT_ATOMS: atom_id res chain seq x y z
N MET A 1 -4.02 2.14 -3.38
CA MET A 1 -4.72 2.44 -2.12
C MET A 1 -5.81 3.46 -2.38
N GLN A 2 -6.99 3.27 -1.81
CA GLN A 2 -8.15 4.15 -1.94
C GLN A 2 -8.55 4.66 -0.55
N ASN A 3 -8.78 5.97 -0.45
CA ASN A 3 -9.41 6.62 0.69
C ASN A 3 -10.87 6.95 0.34
N PRO A 4 -11.86 6.19 0.85
CA PRO A 4 -13.28 6.49 0.62
C PRO A 4 -13.83 7.58 1.57
N ASN A 5 -13.06 8.03 2.56
CA ASN A 5 -13.53 8.99 3.56
C ASN A 5 -13.60 10.41 3.00
N ALA A 6 -14.41 11.25 3.65
CA ALA A 6 -14.59 12.66 3.31
C ALA A 6 -13.43 13.58 3.75
N VAL A 7 -12.42 13.03 4.43
CA VAL A 7 -11.22 13.75 4.88
C VAL A 7 -9.95 13.01 4.49
N GLY A 8 -8.81 13.70 4.52
CA GLY A 8 -7.51 13.07 4.30
C GLY A 8 -7.19 12.05 5.38
N VAL A 9 -6.57 10.94 4.98
CA VAL A 9 -6.14 9.87 5.88
C VAL A 9 -4.62 9.76 5.81
N LEU A 10 -3.96 9.88 6.96
CA LEU A 10 -2.54 9.58 7.09
C LEU A 10 -2.37 8.07 7.15
N THR A 11 -1.50 7.54 6.30
CA THR A 11 -1.22 6.11 6.20
C THR A 11 0.26 5.86 6.38
N GLU A 12 0.56 4.74 7.03
CA GLU A 12 1.89 4.17 7.09
C GLU A 12 1.96 2.96 6.16
N ILE A 13 2.91 2.98 5.24
CA ILE A 13 3.19 1.89 4.31
C ILE A 13 4.56 1.33 4.65
N SER A 14 4.59 0.07 5.06
CA SER A 14 5.82 -0.61 5.46
C SER A 14 6.14 -1.74 4.47
N TYR A 15 7.37 -1.74 3.96
CA TYR A 15 7.93 -2.76 3.07
C TYR A 15 8.85 -3.69 3.88
N LEU A 16 8.45 -4.95 4.02
CA LEU A 16 9.13 -5.93 4.86
C LEU A 16 9.94 -6.89 3.98
N PRO A 17 11.28 -6.79 3.94
CA PRO A 17 12.10 -7.67 3.11
C PRO A 17 12.00 -9.13 3.58
N GLN A 18 11.95 -10.04 2.61
CA GLN A 18 12.04 -11.46 2.89
C GLN A 18 13.38 -11.79 3.57
N GLY A 19 13.33 -12.50 4.70
CA GLY A 19 14.54 -12.91 5.44
C GLY A 19 14.95 -11.99 6.59
N GLY A 20 14.18 -10.92 6.89
CA GLY A 20 14.34 -10.17 8.14
C GLY A 20 15.33 -8.99 8.11
N GLY A 21 15.45 -8.31 6.97
CA GLY A 21 16.25 -7.08 6.83
C GLY A 21 15.52 -5.79 7.29
N PRO A 22 16.15 -4.63 7.07
CA PRO A 22 15.58 -3.32 7.43
C PRO A 22 14.22 -3.09 6.74
N VAL A 23 13.21 -2.73 7.52
CA VAL A 23 11.90 -2.32 7.01
C VAL A 23 12.00 -0.88 6.48
N VAL A 24 11.47 -0.64 5.29
CA VAL A 24 11.31 0.72 4.76
C VAL A 24 9.89 1.18 5.04
N THR A 25 9.75 2.34 5.67
CA THR A 25 8.44 2.91 6.04
C THR A 25 8.24 4.25 5.34
N VAL A 26 7.06 4.41 4.74
CA VAL A 26 6.63 5.63 4.05
C VAL A 26 5.36 6.12 4.71
N LEU A 27 5.37 7.39 5.14
CA LEU A 27 4.19 8.09 5.61
C LEU A 27 3.63 8.93 4.48
N ASP A 28 2.34 8.78 4.23
CA ASP A 28 1.68 9.56 3.19
C ASP A 28 0.21 9.83 3.52
N THR A 29 -0.23 11.05 3.21
CA THR A 29 -1.62 11.46 3.38
C THR A 29 -2.36 11.31 2.05
N ILE A 30 -3.36 10.44 2.03
CA ILE A 30 -4.23 10.27 0.88
C ILE A 30 -5.43 11.22 1.02
N PRO A 31 -5.63 12.16 0.08
CA PRO A 31 -6.76 13.09 0.12
C PRO A 31 -8.12 12.39 0.16
N ALA A 32 -9.15 13.13 0.61
CA ALA A 32 -10.53 12.66 0.66
C ALA A 32 -11.03 12.13 -0.69
N GLY A 33 -11.78 11.02 -0.67
CA GLY A 33 -12.41 10.43 -1.86
C GLY A 33 -11.46 10.05 -2.99
N SER A 34 -10.16 9.91 -2.72
CA SER A 34 -9.13 9.76 -3.74
C SER A 34 -8.41 8.41 -3.69
N ARG A 35 -7.68 8.11 -4.76
CA ARG A 35 -6.80 6.94 -4.84
C ARG A 35 -5.36 7.37 -5.13
N ARG A 36 -4.43 6.62 -4.57
CA ARG A 36 -2.99 6.72 -4.87
C ARG A 36 -2.40 5.35 -5.18
N THR A 37 -1.50 5.32 -6.15
CA THR A 37 -0.71 4.15 -6.53
C THR A 37 0.73 4.36 -6.07
N TYR A 38 1.31 3.33 -5.48
CA TYR A 38 2.70 3.34 -5.02
C TYR A 38 3.48 2.32 -5.83
N GLY A 39 4.49 2.76 -6.57
CA GLY A 39 5.43 1.89 -7.24
C GLY A 39 6.43 1.34 -6.23
N MET A 40 6.66 0.04 -6.27
CA MET A 40 7.60 -0.59 -5.34
C MET A 40 9.04 -0.12 -5.61
N SER A 41 9.39 0.06 -6.89
CA SER A 41 10.68 0.61 -7.35
C SER A 41 10.96 2.03 -6.87
N ASP A 42 9.92 2.76 -6.45
CA ASP A 42 10.07 4.15 -5.99
C ASP A 42 10.60 4.19 -4.55
N ASN A 43 10.51 3.09 -3.81
CA ASN A 43 10.76 3.05 -2.36
C ASN A 43 11.77 1.99 -1.95
N VAL A 44 11.88 0.88 -2.69
CA VAL A 44 12.77 -0.23 -2.35
C VAL A 44 13.46 -0.79 -3.59
N GLU A 45 14.64 -1.36 -3.39
CA GLU A 45 15.38 -2.08 -4.43
C GLU A 45 14.65 -3.37 -4.86
N ALA A 46 15.09 -3.94 -5.97
CA ALA A 46 14.53 -5.18 -6.49
C ALA A 46 14.68 -6.33 -5.47
N GLY A 47 13.57 -6.99 -5.16
CA GLY A 47 13.56 -8.07 -4.18
C GLY A 47 12.16 -8.56 -3.87
N ARG A 48 12.06 -9.44 -2.88
CA ARG A 48 10.79 -9.98 -2.38
C ARG A 48 10.44 -9.32 -1.06
N PHE A 49 9.25 -8.72 -0.99
CA PHE A 49 8.78 -8.09 0.24
C PHE A 49 7.30 -8.40 0.49
N ALA A 50 6.95 -8.45 1.76
CA ALA A 50 5.58 -8.25 2.21
C ALA A 50 5.31 -6.74 2.36
N ILE A 51 4.03 -6.36 2.29
CA ILE A 51 3.59 -4.98 2.45
C ILE A 51 2.57 -4.95 3.58
N SER A 52 2.79 -4.07 4.55
CA SER A 52 1.82 -3.74 5.59
C SER A 52 1.35 -2.31 5.39
N VAL A 53 0.05 -2.07 5.57
CA VAL A 53 -0.54 -0.73 5.51
C VAL A 53 -1.36 -0.52 6.76
N VAL A 54 -1.12 0.61 7.42
CA VAL A 54 -1.86 1.03 8.62
C VAL A 54 -2.43 2.41 8.39
N SER A 55 -3.73 2.58 8.62
CA SER A 55 -4.32 3.91 8.75
C SER A 55 -3.97 4.47 10.12
N LEU A 56 -3.29 5.62 10.15
CA LEU A 56 -2.95 6.33 11.38
C LEU A 56 -4.04 7.32 11.79
N THR A 57 -5.00 7.61 10.91
CA THR A 57 -6.15 8.45 11.26
C THR A 57 -7.26 7.61 11.87
N ARG A 58 -7.47 7.79 13.18
CA ARG A 58 -8.40 6.98 13.99
C ARG A 58 -9.79 6.90 13.38
N GLY A 59 -10.30 5.69 13.21
CA GLY A 59 -11.67 5.42 12.73
C GLY A 59 -11.88 5.65 11.23
N LEU A 60 -10.83 5.98 10.47
CA LEU A 60 -10.92 6.20 9.03
C LEU A 60 -10.21 5.08 8.27
N PRO A 61 -10.95 4.05 7.81
CA PRO A 61 -10.37 2.93 7.11
C PRO A 61 -9.94 3.31 5.68
N VAL A 62 -8.99 2.55 5.15
CA VAL A 62 -8.56 2.63 3.74
C VAL A 62 -8.74 1.26 3.08
N VAL A 63 -8.88 1.27 1.75
CA VAL A 63 -8.89 0.04 0.94
C VAL A 63 -7.55 -0.10 0.25
N VAL A 64 -6.95 -1.27 0.36
CA VAL A 64 -5.61 -1.56 -0.18
C VAL A 64 -5.73 -2.59 -1.27
N GLU A 65 -4.99 -2.38 -2.35
CA GLU A 65 -4.89 -3.31 -3.47
C GLU A 65 -3.40 -3.53 -3.75
N ARG A 66 -3.01 -4.79 -3.95
CA ARG A 66 -1.67 -5.18 -4.38
C ARG A 66 -1.77 -5.92 -5.70
N SER A 67 -1.30 -5.29 -6.75
CA SER A 67 -1.23 -5.89 -8.09
C SER A 67 0.21 -6.16 -8.50
N MET A 68 0.47 -7.34 -9.03
CA MET A 68 1.75 -7.70 -9.64
C MET A 68 1.54 -8.01 -11.12
N TYR A 69 2.43 -7.52 -11.97
CA TYR A 69 2.37 -7.69 -13.41
C TYR A 69 3.70 -8.22 -13.95
N TRP A 70 3.64 -9.02 -15.02
CA TRP A 70 4.81 -9.48 -15.78
C TRP A 70 4.48 -9.53 -17.28
N SER A 71 5.46 -9.90 -18.11
CA SER A 71 5.33 -9.97 -19.58
C SER A 71 4.75 -8.68 -20.18
N ASN A 72 5.33 -7.53 -19.83
CA ASN A 72 4.84 -6.20 -20.24
C ASN A 72 3.34 -5.98 -19.95
N ARG A 73 2.89 -6.37 -18.75
CA ARG A 73 1.48 -6.32 -18.30
C ARG A 73 0.53 -7.25 -19.08
N GLY A 74 1.05 -8.22 -19.84
CA GLY A 74 0.25 -9.26 -20.48
C GLY A 74 -0.32 -10.30 -19.51
N ALA A 75 0.23 -10.39 -18.30
CA ALA A 75 -0.26 -11.25 -17.23
C ALA A 75 -0.04 -10.61 -15.85
N GLY A 76 -0.82 -11.05 -14.86
CA GLY A 76 -0.77 -10.46 -13.52
C GLY A 76 -1.60 -11.21 -12.48
N THR A 77 -1.40 -10.85 -11.22
CA THR A 77 -2.25 -11.24 -10.09
C THR A 77 -2.61 -10.02 -9.26
N ASN A 78 -3.75 -10.07 -8.57
CA ASN A 78 -4.24 -8.99 -7.73
C ASN A 78 -4.79 -9.55 -6.42
N THR A 79 -4.66 -8.77 -5.34
CA THR A 79 -5.27 -9.03 -4.04
C THR A 79 -5.75 -7.71 -3.45
N VAL A 80 -6.97 -7.72 -2.93
CA VAL A 80 -7.60 -6.55 -2.29
C VAL A 80 -7.81 -6.85 -0.80
N GLY A 81 -7.47 -5.89 0.04
CA GLY A 81 -7.72 -5.89 1.47
C GLY A 81 -8.61 -4.71 1.86
N THR A 82 -9.59 -4.97 2.71
CA THR A 82 -10.49 -3.96 3.29
C THR A 82 -10.41 -4.06 4.80
N HIS A 83 -10.74 -2.98 5.51
CA HIS A 83 -10.82 -3.02 6.96
C HIS A 83 -11.75 -4.14 7.45
N SER A 84 -11.34 -4.82 8.52
CA SER A 84 -12.21 -5.66 9.33
C SER A 84 -12.72 -4.84 10.52
N GLN A 85 -13.98 -5.03 10.88
CA GLN A 85 -14.66 -4.37 12.01
C GLN A 85 -14.01 -4.73 13.36
#